data_AF-A0A0N1INB5-F1
#
_entry.id   AF-A0A0N1INB5-F1
#
_cell.length_a   1.000
_cell.length_b   1.000
_cell.length_c   1.000
_cell.angle_alpha   90.00
_cell.angle_beta   90.00
_cell.angle_gamma   90.00
#
_symmetry.space_group_name_H-M   'P 1'
#
loop_
_entity.id
_entity.type
_entity.pdbx_description
1 polymer ?
#
loop_
_entity_poly.entity_id
_entity_poly.type
_entity_poly.pdbx_seq_one_letter_code
_entity_poly.pdbx_strand_id
1 'polypeptide(L)'
;MDKCRIIIHMDKLFKYPFMTVELCVLPAGFGLRPYHLGPDMLMVISYPGEIFMRLLKLMILPLIIASLIAGSASLNAKMSGKIAVRTLLYFILTSLFNAFLGILLAVLIHPGKPELRDQTNGVPDKRDHSILDSFFDIGRNIFPDNIVQATFQQSHTVYRPATLFASNITGNDTVPVLVRVVSER
;
A
#
# COMPACT_ATOMS: atom_id res chain seq x y z
N MET A 1 -6.52 -23.14 38.03
CA MET A 1 -5.60 -23.84 37.11
C MET A 1 -5.84 -23.47 35.64
N ASP A 2 -7.02 -22.98 35.27
CA ASP A 2 -7.40 -22.73 33.86
C ASP A 2 -6.72 -21.51 33.23
N LYS A 3 -6.45 -20.46 34.01
CA LYS A 3 -5.78 -19.24 33.53
C LYS A 3 -4.36 -19.51 33.00
N CYS A 4 -3.63 -20.41 33.65
CA CYS A 4 -2.29 -20.82 33.22
C CYS A 4 -2.36 -21.68 31.93
N ARG A 5 -3.39 -22.52 31.80
CA ARG A 5 -3.62 -23.35 30.60
C ARG A 5 -4.00 -22.49 29.39
N ILE A 6 -4.83 -21.45 29.57
CA ILE A 6 -5.19 -20.50 28.52
C ILE A 6 -3.98 -19.67 28.08
N ILE A 7 -3.18 -19.14 29.02
CA ILE A 7 -1.98 -18.36 28.67
C ILE A 7 -0.96 -19.23 27.93
N ILE A 8 -0.74 -20.48 28.37
CA ILE A 8 0.18 -21.42 27.69
C ILE A 8 -0.36 -21.79 26.30
N HIS A 9 -1.67 -21.96 26.14
CA HIS A 9 -2.27 -22.26 24.83
C HIS A 9 -2.19 -21.06 23.88
N MET A 10 -2.39 -19.84 24.39
CA MET A 10 -2.25 -18.59 23.63
C MET A 10 -0.81 -18.33 23.21
N ASP A 11 0.16 -18.59 24.09
CA ASP A 11 1.60 -18.49 23.75
C ASP A 11 2.00 -19.54 22.69
N LYS A 12 1.48 -20.77 22.80
CA LYS A 12 1.67 -21.80 21.77
C LYS A 12 1.05 -21.37 20.43
N LEU A 13 -0.13 -20.78 20.43
CA LEU A 13 -0.82 -20.34 19.21
C LEU A 13 -0.03 -19.28 18.44
N PHE A 14 0.73 -18.41 19.13
CA PHE A 14 1.56 -17.38 18.50
C PHE A 14 2.95 -17.88 18.12
N LYS A 15 3.58 -18.72 18.96
CA LYS A 15 4.91 -19.29 18.68
C LYS A 15 4.93 -20.32 17.57
N TYR A 16 3.91 -21.18 17.47
CA TYR A 16 3.85 -22.22 16.43
C TYR A 16 3.92 -21.70 14.99
N PRO A 17 3.11 -20.71 14.56
CA PRO A 17 3.20 -20.17 13.21
C PRO A 17 4.54 -19.47 12.97
N PHE A 18 5.05 -18.73 13.96
CA PHE A 18 6.35 -18.07 13.88
C PHE A 18 7.49 -19.08 13.64
N MET A 19 7.55 -20.13 14.45
CA MET A 19 8.54 -21.21 14.32
C MET A 19 8.40 -21.99 13.00
N THR A 20 7.17 -22.19 12.51
CA THR A 20 6.93 -22.89 11.24
C THR A 20 7.45 -22.09 10.05
N VAL A 21 7.28 -20.76 10.06
CA VAL A 21 7.78 -19.88 9.01
C VAL A 21 9.31 -19.86 8.99
N GLU A 22 9.95 -19.69 10.15
CA GLU A 22 11.41 -19.63 10.24
C GLU A 22 12.09 -20.96 9.93
N LEU A 23 11.57 -22.08 10.45
CA LEU A 23 12.24 -23.38 10.37
C LEU A 23 11.94 -24.15 9.08
N CYS A 24 10.75 -24.00 8.51
CA CYS A 24 10.35 -24.74 7.31
C CYS A 24 10.29 -23.87 6.06
N VAL A 25 9.65 -22.71 6.14
CA VAL A 25 9.32 -21.93 4.94
C VAL A 25 10.54 -21.20 4.37
N LEU A 26 11.36 -20.56 5.23
CA LEU A 26 12.57 -19.86 4.77
C LEU A 26 13.64 -20.80 4.18
N PRO A 27 13.99 -21.94 4.81
CA PRO A 27 15.00 -22.85 4.26
C PRO A 27 14.51 -23.55 2.99
N ALA A 28 13.23 -23.93 2.94
CA ALA A 28 12.64 -24.48 1.73
C ALA A 28 12.67 -23.46 0.58
N GLY A 29 12.25 -22.21 0.82
CA GLY A 29 12.27 -21.15 -0.20
C GLY A 29 13.67 -20.83 -0.72
N PHE A 30 14.66 -20.71 0.18
CA PHE A 30 16.06 -20.47 -0.20
C PHE A 30 16.67 -21.67 -0.93
N GLY A 31 16.35 -22.89 -0.50
CA GLY A 31 16.80 -24.14 -1.11
C GLY A 31 16.18 -24.43 -2.47
N LEU A 32 14.94 -24.00 -2.73
CA LEU A 32 14.24 -24.13 -4.01
C LEU A 32 14.67 -23.07 -5.04
N ARG A 33 15.26 -21.95 -4.61
CA ARG A 33 15.73 -20.85 -5.47
C ARG A 33 16.69 -21.26 -6.60
N PRO A 34 17.73 -22.11 -6.39
CA PRO A 34 18.65 -22.50 -7.46
C PRO A 34 18.08 -23.53 -8.46
N TYR A 35 16.92 -24.15 -8.20
CA TYR A 35 16.43 -25.27 -9.01
C TYR A 35 15.59 -24.88 -10.24
N HIS A 36 15.47 -23.59 -10.57
CA HIS A 36 14.79 -23.08 -11.78
C HIS A 36 13.49 -23.84 -12.10
N LEU A 37 12.57 -23.84 -11.13
CA LEU A 37 11.27 -24.51 -11.25
C LEU A 37 10.48 -23.93 -12.43
N GLY A 38 9.85 -24.81 -13.22
CA GLY A 38 8.98 -24.40 -14.33
C GLY A 38 7.79 -23.53 -13.87
N PRO A 39 7.22 -22.71 -14.77
CA PRO A 39 6.16 -21.75 -14.44
C PRO A 39 4.91 -22.40 -13.82
N ASP A 40 4.58 -23.63 -14.23
CA ASP A 40 3.39 -24.33 -13.71
C ASP A 40 3.56 -24.75 -12.23
N MET A 41 4.74 -25.23 -11.84
CA MET A 41 5.04 -25.60 -10.45
C MET A 41 5.11 -24.38 -9.54
N LEU A 42 5.59 -23.25 -10.06
CA LEU A 42 5.59 -21.96 -9.35
C LEU A 42 4.16 -21.47 -9.06
N MET A 43 3.22 -21.67 -9.98
CA MET A 43 1.82 -21.33 -9.74
C MET A 43 1.25 -22.17 -8.59
N VAL A 44 1.47 -23.49 -8.60
CA VAL A 44 0.94 -24.40 -7.57
C VAL A 44 1.51 -24.09 -6.18
N ILE A 45 2.81 -23.81 -6.06
CA ILE A 45 3.43 -23.49 -4.77
C ILE A 45 3.01 -22.10 -4.24
N SER A 46 2.74 -21.14 -5.13
CA SER A 46 2.30 -19.78 -4.75
C SER A 46 0.81 -19.69 -4.42
N TYR A 47 0.00 -20.60 -4.96
CA TYR A 47 -1.46 -20.63 -4.81
C TYR A 47 -1.98 -20.55 -3.35
N PRO A 48 -1.47 -21.33 -2.37
CA PRO A 48 -1.93 -21.20 -0.98
C PRO A 48 -1.67 -19.81 -0.39
N GLY A 49 -0.55 -19.18 -0.76
CA GLY A 49 -0.24 -17.80 -0.35
C GLY A 49 -1.19 -16.79 -0.99
N GLU A 50 -1.56 -16.99 -2.25
CA GLU A 50 -2.53 -16.13 -2.94
C GLU A 50 -3.92 -16.18 -2.28
N ILE A 51 -4.43 -17.39 -2.00
CA ILE A 51 -5.71 -17.57 -1.32
C ILE A 51 -5.68 -16.96 0.09
N PHE A 52 -4.59 -17.17 0.83
CA PHE A 52 -4.42 -16.55 2.14
C PHE A 52 -4.51 -15.02 2.08
N MET A 53 -3.80 -14.38 1.13
CA MET A 53 -3.86 -12.93 0.96
C MET A 53 -5.25 -12.44 0.55
N ARG A 54 -5.99 -13.20 -0.27
CA ARG A 54 -7.39 -12.88 -0.62
C ARG A 54 -8.30 -12.94 0.61
N LEU A 55 -8.13 -13.93 1.48
CA LEU A 55 -8.90 -14.05 2.73
C LEU A 55 -8.62 -12.90 3.69
N LEU A 56 -7.34 -12.53 3.90
CA LEU A 56 -6.98 -11.39 4.73
C LEU A 56 -7.58 -10.07 4.23
N LYS A 57 -7.53 -9.83 2.91
CA LYS A 57 -8.11 -8.63 2.29
C LYS A 57 -9.63 -8.59 2.39
N LEU A 58 -10.33 -9.72 2.40
CA LEU A 58 -11.78 -9.75 2.60
C LEU A 58 -12.13 -9.36 4.05
N MET A 59 -11.34 -9.83 5.03
CA MET A 59 -11.59 -9.56 6.44
C MET A 59 -11.27 -8.13 6.88
N ILE A 60 -10.31 -7.46 6.24
CA ILE A 60 -9.81 -6.15 6.69
C ILE A 60 -10.92 -5.08 6.69
N LEU A 61 -11.73 -5.02 5.64
CA LEU A 61 -12.77 -4.02 5.46
C LEU A 61 -13.86 -4.08 6.57
N PRO A 62 -14.56 -5.22 6.78
CA PRO A 62 -15.59 -5.31 7.82
C PRO A 62 -15.01 -5.16 9.23
N LEU A 63 -13.78 -5.64 9.47
CA LEU A 63 -13.16 -5.57 10.80
C LEU A 63 -12.81 -4.13 11.18
N ILE A 64 -12.26 -3.34 10.25
CA ILE A 64 -11.92 -1.93 10.50
C ILE A 64 -13.18 -1.12 10.79
N ILE A 65 -14.23 -1.27 9.97
CA ILE A 65 -15.48 -0.50 10.13
C ILE A 65 -16.13 -0.83 11.48
N ALA A 66 -16.29 -2.12 11.79
CA ALA A 66 -16.89 -2.53 13.06
C ALA A 66 -16.06 -2.06 14.26
N SER A 67 -14.73 -2.16 14.20
CA SER A 67 -13.82 -1.69 15.24
C SER A 67 -13.89 -0.17 15.43
N LEU A 68 -13.96 0.60 14.35
CA LEU A 68 -14.05 2.06 14.41
C LEU A 68 -15.38 2.51 15.01
N ILE A 69 -16.50 1.90 14.60
CA ILE A 69 -17.83 2.21 15.16
C ILE A 69 -17.87 1.88 16.65
N ALA A 70 -17.49 0.66 17.04
CA ALA A 70 -17.50 0.23 18.43
C ALA A 70 -16.54 1.07 19.30
N GLY A 71 -15.34 1.36 18.78
CA GLY A 71 -14.36 2.22 19.43
C GLY A 71 -14.90 3.63 19.64
N SER A 72 -15.42 4.26 18.59
CA SER A 72 -15.94 5.63 18.66
C SER A 72 -17.17 5.76 19.56
N ALA A 73 -18.04 4.74 19.62
CA ALA A 73 -19.23 4.76 20.47
C ALA A 73 -18.92 4.69 21.98
N SER A 74 -17.76 4.11 22.35
CA SER A 74 -17.38 3.89 23.76
C SER A 74 -16.72 5.10 24.44
N LEU A 75 -16.34 6.14 23.68
CA LEU A 75 -15.48 7.23 24.15
C LEU A 75 -16.21 8.57 24.24
N ASN A 76 -15.97 9.32 25.32
CA ASN A 76 -16.46 10.68 25.47
C ASN A 76 -15.77 11.65 24.49
N ALA A 77 -16.55 12.47 23.76
CA ALA A 77 -16.06 13.35 22.70
C ALA A 77 -14.89 14.27 23.12
N LYS A 78 -14.96 14.87 24.32
CA LYS A 78 -13.90 15.77 24.84
C LYS A 78 -12.58 15.05 25.11
N MET A 79 -12.62 13.78 25.52
CA MET A 79 -11.41 12.99 25.74
C MET A 79 -10.88 12.39 24.43
N SER A 80 -11.78 11.93 23.56
CA SER A 80 -11.45 11.36 22.25
C SER A 80 -10.61 12.31 21.39
N GLY A 81 -11.00 13.59 21.30
CA GLY A 81 -10.24 14.59 20.53
C GLY A 81 -8.81 14.83 21.06
N LYS A 82 -8.62 14.87 22.38
CA LYS A 82 -7.29 15.08 22.99
C LYS A 82 -6.38 13.87 22.78
N ILE A 83 -6.94 12.66 22.84
CA ILE A 83 -6.21 11.42 22.56
C ILE A 83 -5.83 11.39 21.08
N ALA A 84 -6.77 11.65 20.16
CA ALA A 84 -6.52 11.65 18.73
C ALA A 84 -5.42 12.65 18.31
N VAL A 85 -5.44 13.87 18.85
CA VAL A 85 -4.40 14.88 18.56
C VAL A 85 -3.02 14.44 19.08
N ARG A 86 -2.94 13.88 20.29
CA ARG A 86 -1.68 13.35 20.82
C ARG A 86 -1.16 12.19 19.99
N THR A 87 -2.03 11.28 19.57
CA THR A 87 -1.69 10.16 18.70
C THR A 87 -1.21 10.63 17.33
N LEU A 88 -1.90 11.60 16.72
CA LEU A 88 -1.49 12.16 15.43
C LEU A 88 -0.11 12.81 15.51
N LEU A 89 0.13 13.62 16.54
CA LEU A 89 1.43 14.24 16.77
C LEU A 89 2.53 13.18 16.97
N TYR A 90 2.24 12.14 17.76
CA TYR A 90 3.16 11.03 17.98
C TYR A 90 3.52 10.30 16.67
N PHE A 91 2.53 10.03 15.82
CA PHE A 91 2.77 9.38 14.52
C PHE A 91 3.58 10.26 13.59
N ILE A 92 3.29 11.55 13.48
CA ILE A 92 4.06 12.47 12.63
C ILE A 92 5.53 12.49 13.07
N LEU A 93 5.79 12.69 14.37
CA LEU A 93 7.17 12.73 14.89
C LEU A 93 7.91 11.41 14.67
N THR A 94 7.25 10.28 14.93
CA THR A 94 7.87 8.95 14.76
C THR A 94 8.11 8.63 13.29
N SER A 95 7.19 8.99 12.39
CA SER A 95 7.35 8.81 10.95
C SER A 95 8.51 9.64 10.40
N LEU A 96 8.69 10.88 10.86
CA LEU A 96 9.84 11.71 10.49
C LEU A 96 11.15 11.09 10.99
N PHE A 97 11.18 10.59 12.22
CA PHE A 97 12.36 9.90 12.76
C PHE A 97 12.69 8.62 11.99
N ASN A 98 11.69 7.79 11.68
CA ASN A 98 11.86 6.59 10.86
C ASN A 98 12.33 6.91 9.44
N ALA A 99 11.77 7.95 8.80
CA ALA A 99 12.20 8.38 7.48
C ALA A 99 13.64 8.89 7.48
N PHE A 100 14.03 9.67 8.50
CA PHE A 100 15.40 10.11 8.70
C PHE A 100 16.37 8.93 8.88
N LEU A 101 16.01 7.96 9.72
CA LEU A 101 16.82 6.76 9.90
C LEU A 101 16.90 5.93 8.61
N GLY A 102 15.80 5.83 7.86
CA GLY A 102 15.74 5.13 6.58
C GLY A 102 16.64 5.75 5.51
N ILE A 103 16.61 7.09 5.35
CA ILE A 103 17.48 7.77 4.38
C ILE A 103 18.95 7.71 4.83
N LEU A 104 19.23 7.86 6.13
CA LEU A 104 20.57 7.74 6.66
C LEU A 104 21.14 6.35 6.36
N LEU A 105 20.37 5.29 6.61
CA LEU A 105 20.81 3.92 6.36
C LEU A 105 20.94 3.62 4.86
N ALA A 106 20.04 4.15 4.02
CA ALA A 106 20.12 4.01 2.57
C ALA A 106 21.36 4.69 1.98
N VAL A 107 21.70 5.89 2.48
CA VAL A 107 22.92 6.61 2.07
C VAL A 107 24.17 5.99 2.67
N LEU A 108 24.12 5.30 3.82
CA LEU A 108 25.30 4.61 4.34
C LEU A 108 25.58 3.29 3.60
N ILE A 109 24.55 2.47 3.41
CA ILE A 109 24.67 1.14 2.79
C ILE A 109 24.79 1.24 1.26
N HIS A 110 24.25 2.31 0.65
CA HIS A 110 24.09 2.46 -0.80
C HIS A 110 23.54 1.19 -1.47
N PRO A 111 22.33 0.73 -1.11
CA PRO A 111 21.78 -0.49 -1.68
C PRO A 111 21.44 -0.28 -3.17
N GLY A 112 22.21 -0.90 -4.06
CA GLY A 112 21.95 -0.92 -5.50
C GLY A 112 23.21 -0.92 -6.34
N LYS A 113 23.22 -1.65 -7.47
CA LYS A 113 24.30 -1.58 -8.47
C LYS A 113 23.91 -0.61 -9.59
N PRO A 114 24.69 0.45 -9.86
CA PRO A 114 24.36 1.42 -10.92
C PRO A 114 24.40 0.80 -12.33
N GLU A 115 25.12 -0.31 -12.50
CA GLU A 115 25.27 -1.03 -13.78
C GLU A 115 23.98 -1.70 -14.29
N LEU A 116 23.00 -1.95 -13.42
CA LEU A 116 21.71 -2.56 -13.80
C LEU A 116 20.71 -1.53 -14.37
N ARG A 117 21.06 -0.24 -14.38
CA ARG A 117 20.16 0.87 -14.76
C ARG A 117 20.07 1.09 -16.27
N ASP A 118 21.01 0.53 -17.03
CA ASP A 118 21.12 0.73 -18.49
C ASP A 118 20.35 -0.32 -19.31
N GLN A 119 19.91 -1.42 -18.67
CA GLN A 119 19.17 -2.50 -19.34
C GLN A 119 17.65 -2.27 -19.36
N THR A 120 17.14 -1.27 -18.64
CA THR A 120 15.74 -0.84 -18.71
C THR A 120 15.53 0.16 -19.85
N ASN A 121 15.80 -0.28 -21.08
CA ASN A 121 15.37 0.42 -22.28
C ASN A 121 13.83 0.33 -22.38
N GLY A 122 13.12 1.42 -22.09
CA GLY A 122 11.76 1.59 -22.62
C GLY A 122 10.60 1.67 -21.63
N VAL A 123 10.73 2.37 -20.50
CA VAL A 123 9.54 2.93 -19.83
C VAL A 123 9.64 4.45 -19.83
N PRO A 124 9.10 5.14 -20.86
CA PRO A 124 8.99 6.59 -20.87
C PRO A 124 7.80 6.97 -19.99
N ASP A 125 7.94 6.76 -18.70
CA ASP A 125 6.92 7.11 -17.72
C ASP A 125 7.48 8.18 -16.80
N LYS A 126 7.94 9.28 -17.42
CA LYS A 126 7.94 10.57 -16.75
C LYS A 126 6.48 10.99 -16.59
N ARG A 127 5.80 10.36 -15.63
CA ARG A 127 4.58 10.91 -15.05
C ARG A 127 4.99 12.20 -14.37
N ASP A 128 4.84 13.32 -15.08
CA ASP A 128 4.90 14.65 -14.51
C ASP A 128 3.67 14.85 -13.62
N HIS A 129 3.60 14.10 -12.52
CA HIS A 129 2.64 14.32 -11.46
C HIS A 129 3.16 15.46 -10.61
N SER A 130 2.43 16.58 -10.64
CA SER A 130 2.75 17.69 -9.73
C SER A 130 2.47 17.24 -8.30
N ILE A 131 3.37 17.57 -7.37
CA ILE A 131 3.22 17.25 -5.94
C ILE A 131 1.89 17.78 -5.39
N LEU A 132 1.43 18.92 -5.92
CA LEU A 132 0.14 19.51 -5.58
C LEU A 132 -1.04 18.62 -5.97
N ASP A 133 -0.96 17.88 -7.09
CA ASP A 133 -2.01 16.94 -7.47
C ASP A 133 -2.07 15.75 -6.52
N SER A 134 -0.91 15.22 -6.11
CA SER A 134 -0.88 14.14 -5.12
C SER A 134 -1.44 14.60 -3.78
N PHE A 135 -1.14 15.82 -3.35
CA PHE A 135 -1.73 16.38 -2.13
C PHE A 135 -3.25 16.55 -2.25
N PHE A 136 -3.74 17.06 -3.39
CA PHE A 136 -5.18 17.16 -3.64
C PHE A 136 -5.85 15.80 -3.81
N ASP A 137 -5.18 14.79 -4.37
CA ASP A 137 -5.69 13.42 -4.47
C ASP A 137 -5.81 12.78 -3.08
N ILE A 138 -4.89 13.06 -2.15
CA ILE A 138 -5.06 12.66 -0.74
C ILE A 138 -6.32 13.32 -0.16
N GLY A 139 -6.51 14.62 -0.35
CA GLY A 139 -7.69 15.34 0.14
C GLY A 139 -9.00 14.77 -0.42
N ARG A 140 -9.04 14.48 -1.72
CA ARG A 140 -10.21 13.86 -2.40
C ARG A 140 -10.48 12.45 -1.89
N ASN A 141 -9.44 11.66 -1.64
CA ASN A 141 -9.59 10.30 -1.10
C ASN A 141 -10.00 10.28 0.38
N ILE A 142 -9.69 11.35 1.15
CA ILE A 142 -10.19 11.52 2.53
C ILE A 142 -11.69 11.83 2.55
N PHE A 143 -12.16 12.61 1.58
CA PHE A 143 -13.57 12.97 1.42
C PHE A 143 -14.12 12.42 0.09
N PRO A 144 -14.33 11.09 -0.01
CA PRO A 144 -14.82 10.49 -1.25
C PRO A 144 -16.26 10.89 -1.52
N ASP A 145 -16.61 11.00 -2.80
CA ASP A 145 -17.98 11.27 -3.25
C ASP A 145 -18.93 10.11 -2.91
N ASN A 146 -18.41 8.88 -2.80
CA ASN A 146 -19.16 7.68 -2.43
C ASN A 146 -18.35 6.75 -1.51
N ILE A 147 -18.86 6.50 -0.30
CA ILE A 147 -18.21 5.65 0.71
C ILE A 147 -18.13 4.19 0.24
N VAL A 148 -19.18 3.66 -0.38
CA VAL A 148 -19.23 2.25 -0.81
C VAL A 148 -18.28 2.01 -1.98
N GLN A 149 -18.15 2.98 -2.88
CA GLN A 149 -17.21 2.88 -4.00
C GLN A 149 -15.76 3.03 -3.52
N ALA A 150 -15.50 4.00 -2.63
CA ALA A 150 -14.17 4.28 -2.10
C ALA A 150 -13.54 3.12 -1.31
N THR A 151 -14.34 2.17 -0.81
CA THR A 151 -13.79 0.98 -0.13
C THR A 151 -13.22 -0.06 -1.09
N PHE A 152 -13.59 0.00 -2.37
CA PHE A 152 -13.11 -0.93 -3.41
C PHE A 152 -12.24 -0.24 -4.46
N GLN A 153 -12.35 1.09 -4.60
CA GLN A 153 -11.70 1.88 -5.63
C GLN A 153 -11.06 3.14 -5.07
N GLN A 154 -9.89 3.51 -5.58
CA GLN A 154 -9.17 4.72 -5.16
C GLN A 154 -9.13 5.75 -6.30
N SER A 155 -9.39 7.01 -5.98
CA SER A 155 -9.30 8.12 -6.95
C SER A 155 -7.85 8.53 -7.15
N HIS A 156 -7.43 8.68 -8.42
CA HIS A 156 -6.11 9.23 -8.76
C HIS A 156 -6.21 10.14 -9.98
N THR A 157 -5.44 11.23 -9.99
CA THR A 157 -5.34 12.11 -11.15
C THR A 157 -4.51 11.42 -12.25
N VAL A 158 -5.11 11.23 -13.43
CA VAL A 158 -4.41 10.72 -14.62
C VAL A 158 -4.34 11.82 -15.67
N TYR A 159 -3.13 12.09 -16.15
CA TYR A 159 -2.91 12.99 -17.26
C TYR A 159 -3.17 12.24 -18.57
N ARG A 160 -4.28 12.57 -19.24
CA ARG A 160 -4.57 12.05 -20.57
C ARG A 160 -4.20 13.13 -21.58
N PRO A 161 -3.38 12.85 -22.60
CA PRO A 161 -3.24 13.77 -23.72
C PRO A 161 -4.58 13.85 -24.43
N ALA A 162 -5.27 14.98 -24.32
CA ALA A 162 -6.44 15.26 -25.13
C ALA A 162 -6.02 16.10 -26.33
N THR A 163 -6.36 15.63 -27.52
CA THR A 163 -6.29 16.44 -28.73
C THR A 163 -7.47 17.41 -28.70
N LEU A 164 -7.25 18.66 -28.25
CA LEU A 164 -8.25 19.70 -28.42
C LEU A 164 -8.21 20.16 -29.89
N PHE A 165 -9.32 20.00 -30.61
CA PHE A 165 -9.51 20.62 -31.92
C PHE A 165 -9.72 22.12 -31.70
N ALA A 166 -8.64 22.91 -31.73
CA ALA A 166 -8.75 24.35 -31.83
C ALA A 166 -9.21 24.69 -33.26
N SER A 167 -10.49 25.02 -33.44
CA SER A 167 -10.98 25.61 -34.70
C SER A 167 -10.46 27.04 -34.79
N ASN A 168 -9.19 27.18 -35.21
CA ASN A 168 -8.68 28.46 -35.69
C ASN A 168 -8.93 28.51 -37.21
N ILE A 169 -9.49 29.64 -37.66
CA ILE A 169 -9.72 29.93 -39.07
C ILE A 169 -8.34 30.04 -39.73
N THR A 170 -7.79 28.90 -40.20
CA THR A 170 -6.55 28.62 -40.94
C THR A 170 -5.75 27.52 -40.23
N GLY A 171 -5.81 26.29 -40.75
CA GLY A 171 -4.93 25.18 -40.37
C GLY A 171 -5.43 24.33 -39.19
N ASN A 172 -5.72 23.06 -39.44
CA ASN A 172 -6.13 22.09 -38.43
C ASN A 172 -4.89 21.59 -37.64
N ASP A 173 -4.33 22.44 -36.78
CA ASP A 173 -3.21 22.10 -35.91
C ASP A 173 -3.72 21.41 -34.64
N THR A 174 -3.57 20.09 -34.56
CA THR A 174 -3.87 19.31 -33.34
C THR A 174 -2.78 19.55 -32.31
N VAL A 175 -2.96 20.52 -31.41
CA VAL A 175 -2.07 20.70 -30.26
C VAL A 175 -2.43 19.64 -29.20
N PRO A 176 -1.50 18.76 -28.79
CA PRO A 176 -1.74 17.83 -27.69
C PRO A 176 -1.75 18.61 -26.38
N VAL A 177 -2.93 18.79 -25.78
CA VAL A 177 -3.09 19.40 -24.47
C VAL A 177 -3.27 18.29 -23.45
N LEU A 178 -2.43 18.25 -22.41
CA LEU A 178 -2.62 17.31 -21.31
C LEU A 178 -3.85 17.73 -20.51
N VAL A 179 -4.94 16.99 -20.64
CA VAL A 179 -6.15 17.21 -19.85
C VAL A 179 -6.06 16.37 -18.59
N ARG A 180 -6.32 17.02 -17.46
CA ARG A 180 -6.41 16.40 -16.15
C ARG A 180 -7.71 15.61 -16.08
N VAL A 181 -7.63 14.28 -16.11
CA VAL A 181 -8.79 13.40 -15.98
C VAL A 181 -8.67 12.63 -14.68
N VAL A 182 -9.64 12.78 -13.78
CA VAL A 182 -9.71 11.96 -12.57
C VAL A 182 -10.18 10.56 -13.00
N SER A 183 -9.38 9.54 -12.74
CA SER A 183 -9.72 8.14 -13.04
C SER A 183 -9.83 7.37 -11.74
N GLU A 184 -10.91 6.61 -11.59
CA GLU A 184 -11.12 5.68 -10.49
C GLU A 184 -10.52 4.32 -10.85
N ARG A 185 -9.81 3.67 -9.93
CA ARG A 185 -9.22 2.34 -10.13
C ARG A 185 -9.67 1.39 -9.04
#